data_AF-A0A2R5L179-F1
#
_entry.id   AF-A0A2R5L179-F1
#
_cell.length_a   1.000
_cell.length_b   1.000
_cell.length_c   1.000
_cell.angle_alpha   90.00
_cell.angle_beta   90.00
_cell.angle_gamma   90.00
#
_symmetry.space_group_name_H-M   'P 1'
#
loop_
_entity.id
_entity.type
_entity.pdbx_description
1 polymer ?
#
loop_
_entity_poly.entity_id
_entity_poly.type
_entity_poly.pdbx_seq_one_letter_code
_entity_poly.pdbx_strand_id
1 'polypeptide(L)'
;CYTNSRARILDLQAVSSRLPSTCGRQSPAGSLFTQNLAKIVGGRVTAPRETPWSVSLMIREGTKLKHNCGGVVISQDLVLTAAHCFKKHPKQNYVIRVGEHDLLANDPGQEDYLIDKLWVHDEFDTNIEFNNDIA
;
A
#
# COMPACT_ATOMS: atom_id res chain seq x y z
N CYS A 1 -9.76 -13.00 26.12
CA CYS A 1 -9.00 -11.77 25.82
C CYS A 1 -9.09 -11.54 24.31
N TYR A 2 -9.50 -10.34 23.87
CA TYR A 2 -9.84 -10.06 22.48
C TYR A 2 -8.59 -9.97 21.60
N THR A 3 -8.29 -11.02 20.81
CA THR A 3 -7.38 -10.92 19.67
C THR A 3 -8.17 -11.10 18.39
N ASN A 4 -8.81 -10.02 17.93
CA ASN A 4 -9.35 -9.94 16.58
C ASN A 4 -8.46 -9.02 15.74
N SER A 5 -7.15 -9.24 15.79
CA SER A 5 -6.19 -8.52 14.95
C SER A 5 -6.11 -9.22 13.61
N ARG A 6 -6.91 -8.73 12.64
CA ARG A 6 -6.84 -9.15 11.23
C ARG A 6 -5.46 -8.90 10.59
N ALA A 7 -4.59 -8.11 11.22
CA ALA A 7 -3.23 -7.87 10.77
C ALA A 7 -2.29 -8.99 11.19
N ARG A 8 -1.58 -9.57 10.23
CA ARG A 8 -0.68 -10.71 10.41
C ARG A 8 0.74 -10.36 9.96
N ILE A 9 1.74 -11.13 10.39
CA ILE A 9 3.04 -11.14 9.74
C ILE A 9 2.91 -11.97 8.45
N LEU A 10 3.50 -11.51 7.36
CA LEU A 10 3.43 -12.15 6.05
C LEU A 10 4.09 -13.53 6.08
N ASP A 11 3.37 -14.57 5.66
CA ASP A 11 3.92 -15.91 5.42
C ASP A 11 4.39 -16.00 3.96
N LEU A 12 5.70 -15.90 3.76
CA LEU A 12 6.35 -15.90 2.46
C LEU A 12 6.05 -17.18 1.64
N GLN A 13 5.92 -18.34 2.28
CA GLN A 13 5.69 -19.59 1.56
C GLN A 13 4.24 -19.64 1.03
N ALA A 14 3.28 -19.24 1.86
CA ALA A 14 1.88 -19.16 1.47
C ALA A 14 1.63 -18.08 0.39
N VAL A 15 2.37 -16.98 0.44
CA VAL A 15 2.27 -15.85 -0.50
C VAL A 15 2.93 -16.17 -1.84
N SER A 16 4.15 -16.74 -1.84
CA SER A 16 4.88 -17.06 -3.07
C SER A 16 4.08 -17.95 -4.03
N SER A 17 3.32 -18.91 -3.49
CA SER A 17 2.44 -19.78 -4.29
C SER A 17 1.28 -19.10 -5.03
N ARG A 18 0.93 -17.85 -4.65
CA ARG A 18 -0.21 -17.10 -5.19
C ARG A 18 0.20 -15.91 -6.04
N LEU A 19 1.48 -15.56 -6.06
CA LEU A 19 1.95 -14.37 -6.73
C LEU A 19 2.19 -14.62 -8.23
N PRO A 20 1.84 -13.65 -9.09
CA PRO A 20 2.13 -13.75 -10.51
C PRO A 20 3.65 -13.75 -10.75
N SER A 21 4.10 -14.53 -11.73
CA SER A 21 5.52 -14.63 -12.11
C SER A 21 6.05 -13.38 -12.85
N THR A 22 5.20 -12.37 -13.07
CA THR A 22 5.52 -11.13 -13.77
C THR A 22 4.92 -9.93 -13.05
N CYS A 23 5.67 -8.83 -12.92
CA CYS A 23 5.17 -7.58 -12.34
C CYS A 23 4.54 -6.65 -13.40
N GLY A 24 3.87 -5.59 -12.94
CA GLY A 24 3.43 -4.47 -13.80
C GLY A 24 2.26 -4.75 -14.77
N ARG A 25 1.59 -5.91 -14.67
CA ARG A 25 0.43 -6.23 -15.51
C ARG A 25 -0.87 -5.87 -14.80
N GLN A 26 -1.69 -5.06 -15.45
CA GLN A 26 -3.07 -4.79 -15.03
C GLN A 26 -3.98 -5.92 -15.53
N SER A 27 -5.04 -6.21 -14.78
CA SER A 27 -6.11 -7.12 -15.22
C SER A 27 -7.46 -6.44 -15.03
N PRO A 28 -8.25 -6.19 -16.10
CA PRO A 28 -8.03 -6.62 -17.48
C PRO A 28 -6.78 -6.00 -18.13
N ALA A 29 -6.09 -6.80 -18.95
CA ALA A 29 -4.85 -6.43 -19.61
C ALA A 29 -5.10 -5.31 -20.61
N GLY A 30 -4.70 -4.09 -20.26
CA GLY A 30 -4.92 -2.91 -21.07
C GLY A 30 -6.42 -2.58 -21.17
N SER A 31 -6.91 -1.76 -20.24
CA SER A 31 -7.88 -0.75 -20.68
C SER A 31 -7.20 -0.03 -21.83
N LEU A 32 -7.62 -0.31 -23.06
CA LEU A 32 -7.09 0.27 -24.30
C LEU A 32 -6.81 1.75 -24.03
N PHE A 33 -5.53 2.10 -23.92
CA PHE A 33 -5.03 3.47 -23.87
C PHE A 33 -5.23 4.10 -25.25
N THR A 34 -6.47 4.13 -25.71
CA THR A 34 -6.89 4.91 -26.86
C THR A 34 -7.59 6.13 -26.31
N GLN A 35 -6.93 7.26 -26.54
CA GLN A 35 -7.34 8.65 -26.29
C GLN A 35 -6.86 9.24 -24.95
N ASN A 36 -5.68 9.85 -25.04
CA ASN A 36 -5.10 10.81 -24.10
C ASN A 36 -6.16 11.71 -23.41
N LEU A 37 -6.13 11.79 -22.07
CA LEU A 37 -5.91 13.02 -21.26
C LEU A 37 -6.42 12.87 -19.80
N ALA A 38 -5.51 12.61 -18.84
CA ALA A 38 -5.38 13.35 -17.56
C ALA A 38 -4.35 12.69 -16.59
N LYS A 39 -3.34 13.45 -16.13
CA LYS A 39 -2.40 13.09 -15.05
C LYS A 39 -2.88 13.62 -13.68
N ILE A 40 -4.12 13.22 -13.34
CA ILE A 40 -4.96 13.49 -12.16
C ILE A 40 -5.05 14.95 -11.66
N VAL A 41 -6.04 15.69 -12.16
CA VAL A 41 -7.00 16.44 -11.32
C VAL A 41 -8.40 15.98 -11.77
N GLY A 42 -9.27 15.59 -10.85
CA GLY A 42 -10.59 14.99 -11.11
C GLY A 42 -10.57 13.48 -11.39
N GLY A 43 -9.57 12.98 -12.10
CA GLY A 43 -9.26 11.55 -12.27
C GLY A 43 -10.44 10.66 -12.70
N ARG A 44 -10.31 9.35 -12.48
CA ARG A 44 -11.43 8.42 -12.48
C ARG A 44 -11.27 7.38 -11.39
N VAL A 45 -12.39 6.82 -10.94
CA VAL A 45 -12.37 5.63 -10.10
C VAL A 45 -11.81 4.46 -10.94
N THR A 46 -10.83 3.75 -10.38
CA THR A 46 -10.27 2.54 -11.01
C THR A 46 -11.32 1.43 -10.99
N ALA A 47 -11.20 0.43 -11.85
CA ALA A 47 -11.96 -0.80 -11.63
C ALA A 47 -11.32 -1.59 -10.47
N PRO A 48 -12.08 -2.41 -9.72
CA PRO A 48 -11.49 -3.33 -8.76
C PRO A 48 -10.37 -4.16 -9.40
N ARG A 49 -9.21 -4.23 -8.74
CA ARG A 49 -7.99 -4.95 -9.18
C ARG A 49 -7.27 -4.37 -10.42
N GLU A 50 -7.69 -3.21 -10.92
CA GLU A 50 -7.02 -2.55 -12.05
C GLU A 50 -5.60 -2.07 -11.70
N THR A 51 -5.38 -1.68 -10.44
CA THR A 51 -4.07 -1.28 -9.89
C THR A 51 -3.65 -2.26 -8.80
N PRO A 52 -3.28 -3.49 -9.15
CA PRO A 52 -3.10 -4.57 -8.17
C PRO A 52 -1.94 -4.36 -7.20
N TRP A 53 -0.99 -3.49 -7.56
CA TRP A 53 0.15 -3.11 -6.72
C TRP A 53 -0.16 -1.97 -5.74
N SER A 54 -1.35 -1.35 -5.80
CA SER A 54 -1.69 -0.23 -4.91
C SER A 54 -1.83 -0.70 -3.46
N VAL A 55 -1.27 0.08 -2.54
CA VAL A 55 -1.26 -0.19 -1.10
C VAL A 55 -1.80 1.01 -0.35
N SER A 56 -2.59 0.74 0.69
CA SER A 56 -3.02 1.72 1.68
C SER A 56 -2.25 1.54 2.98
N LEU A 57 -1.44 2.55 3.35
CA LEU A 57 -0.81 2.62 4.67
C LEU A 57 -1.82 3.19 5.65
N MET A 58 -2.33 2.33 6.52
CA MET A 58 -3.35 2.67 7.50
C MET A 58 -2.71 2.92 8.87
N ILE A 59 -3.19 3.91 9.63
CA ILE A 59 -2.77 4.16 11.02
C ILE A 59 -3.90 3.76 11.97
N ARG A 60 -3.53 3.19 13.11
CA ARG A 60 -4.44 2.94 14.23
C ARG A 60 -4.78 4.25 14.95
N GLU A 61 -6.03 4.67 14.85
CA GLU A 61 -6.60 5.76 15.65
C GLU A 61 -7.65 5.16 16.61
N GLY A 62 -7.23 4.86 17.84
CA GLY A 62 -8.07 4.17 18.83
C GLY A 62 -8.42 2.76 18.36
N THR A 63 -9.71 2.49 18.15
CA THR A 63 -10.21 1.19 17.66
C THR A 63 -10.35 1.13 16.14
N LYS A 64 -10.10 2.23 15.42
CA LYS A 64 -10.28 2.34 13.96
C LYS A 64 -8.93 2.35 13.23
N LEU A 65 -8.95 1.87 11.99
CA LEU A 65 -7.87 2.04 11.03
C LEU A 65 -8.27 3.15 10.06
N LYS A 66 -7.35 4.06 9.77
CA LYS A 66 -7.57 5.19 8.87
C LYS A 66 -6.44 5.28 7.86
N HIS A 67 -6.80 5.54 6.61
CA HIS A 67 -5.83 5.78 5.55
C HIS A 67 -4.96 6.99 5.87
N ASN A 68 -3.64 6.82 5.73
CA ASN A 68 -2.66 7.88 5.95
C ASN A 68 -1.84 8.16 4.69
N CYS A 69 -1.35 7.12 4.01
CA CYS A 69 -0.52 7.24 2.82
C CYS A 69 -0.79 6.13 1.81
N GLY A 70 -0.31 6.32 0.58
CA GLY A 70 -0.23 5.26 -0.43
C GLY A 70 1.13 4.54 -0.42
N GLY A 71 1.18 3.41 -1.11
CA GLY A 71 2.42 2.67 -1.39
C GLY A 71 2.25 1.77 -2.61
N VAL A 72 3.34 1.11 -2.99
CA VAL A 72 3.39 0.21 -4.15
C VAL A 72 4.06 -1.11 -3.76
N VAL A 73 3.40 -2.24 -4.04
CA VAL A 73 4.03 -3.56 -3.92
C VAL A 73 5.09 -3.70 -5.02
N ILE A 74 6.34 -3.93 -4.62
CA ILE A 74 7.48 -4.11 -5.54
C ILE A 74 8.07 -5.53 -5.50
N SER A 75 7.78 -6.29 -4.43
CA SER A 75 8.15 -7.70 -4.24
C SER A 75 7.04 -8.40 -3.46
N GLN A 76 7.21 -9.70 -3.20
CA GLN A 76 6.30 -10.53 -2.41
C GLN A 76 6.09 -9.97 -0.99
N ASP A 77 7.09 -9.30 -0.45
CA ASP A 77 7.19 -8.82 0.93
C ASP A 77 7.71 -7.39 1.06
N LEU A 78 7.86 -6.68 -0.07
CA LEU A 78 8.34 -5.30 -0.10
C LEU A 78 7.27 -4.37 -0.66
N VAL A 79 7.01 -3.33 0.11
CA VAL A 79 6.23 -2.17 -0.29
C VAL A 79 7.17 -0.98 -0.32
N LEU A 80 7.13 -0.24 -1.43
CA LEU A 80 7.80 1.04 -1.58
C LEU A 80 6.82 2.18 -1.26
N THR A 81 7.28 3.17 -0.51
CA THR A 81 6.49 4.36 -0.18
C THR A 81 7.40 5.58 0.01
N ALA A 82 6.83 6.68 0.46
CA ALA A 82 7.56 7.90 0.81
C ALA A 82 8.02 7.84 2.27
N ALA A 83 9.24 8.32 2.55
CA ALA A 83 9.80 8.38 3.90
C ALA A 83 8.97 9.29 4.83
N HIS A 84 8.46 10.41 4.32
CA HIS A 84 7.68 11.36 5.09
C HIS A 84 6.39 10.75 5.65
N CYS A 85 5.89 9.66 5.05
CA CYS A 85 4.73 8.94 5.56
C CYS A 85 4.93 8.41 6.97
N PHE A 86 6.18 8.16 7.40
CA PHE A 86 6.55 7.68 8.73
C PHE A 86 7.11 8.76 9.66
N LYS A 87 7.09 10.04 9.27
CA LYS A 87 7.64 11.15 10.08
C LYS A 87 6.87 11.37 11.39
N LYS A 88 5.56 11.12 11.41
CA LYS A 88 4.66 11.49 12.51
C LYS A 88 4.41 10.38 13.53
N HIS A 89 4.49 9.12 13.11
CA HIS A 89 4.12 7.98 13.94
C HIS A 89 5.15 6.85 13.78
N PRO A 90 5.39 6.04 14.83
CA PRO A 90 6.30 4.90 14.73
C PRO A 90 5.67 3.77 13.89
N LYS A 91 6.51 2.92 13.27
CA LYS A 91 6.07 1.85 12.35
C LYS A 91 5.00 0.91 12.93
N GLN A 92 5.00 0.69 14.25
CA GLN A 92 4.08 -0.20 14.95
C GLN A 92 2.63 0.29 14.91
N ASN A 93 2.43 1.59 14.66
CA ASN A 93 1.11 2.17 14.52
C ASN A 93 0.51 1.96 13.13
N TYR A 94 1.31 1.51 12.17
CA TYR A 94 0.90 1.30 10.79
C TYR A 94 0.44 -0.14 10.53
N VAL A 95 -0.51 -0.26 9.64
CA VAL A 95 -0.96 -1.50 9.02
C VAL A 95 -0.89 -1.32 7.51
N ILE A 96 -0.25 -2.25 6.83
CA ILE A 96 -0.15 -2.28 5.38
C ILE A 96 -1.35 -3.04 4.85
N ARG A 97 -2.22 -2.35 4.10
CA ARG A 97 -3.38 -2.98 3.46
C ARG A 97 -3.19 -3.10 1.96
N VAL A 98 -3.34 -4.31 1.45
CA VAL A 98 -3.33 -4.63 0.01
C VAL A 98 -4.72 -5.06 -0.46
N GLY A 99 -5.00 -4.94 -1.75
CA GLY A 99 -6.31 -5.32 -2.33
C GLY A 99 -7.47 -4.38 -1.98
N GLU A 100 -7.16 -3.23 -1.38
CA GLU A 100 -8.09 -2.15 -1.05
C GLU A 100 -8.50 -1.38 -2.31
N HIS A 101 -9.80 -1.15 -2.47
CA HIS A 101 -10.37 -0.41 -3.60
C HIS A 101 -11.28 0.73 -3.12
N ASP A 102 -12.10 0.51 -2.10
CA ASP A 102 -12.98 1.49 -1.49
C ASP A 102 -12.74 1.58 0.02
N LEU A 103 -12.11 2.68 0.45
CA LEU A 103 -11.78 2.97 1.85
C LEU A 103 -12.99 3.04 2.79
N LEU A 104 -14.21 3.16 2.26
CA LEU A 104 -15.45 3.18 3.03
C LEU A 104 -16.13 1.80 3.09
N ALA A 105 -15.67 0.85 2.29
CA ALA A 105 -16.20 -0.51 2.22
C ALA A 105 -15.19 -1.53 2.76
N ASN A 106 -15.65 -2.78 2.90
CA ASN A 106 -14.78 -3.91 3.21
C ASN A 106 -14.73 -4.80 1.97
N ASP A 107 -13.76 -4.55 1.09
CA ASP A 107 -13.65 -5.24 -0.20
C ASP A 107 -13.24 -6.70 -0.04
N PRO A 108 -13.82 -7.61 -0.85
CA PRO A 108 -13.37 -8.98 -0.95
C PRO A 108 -11.93 -9.07 -1.48
N GLY A 109 -11.03 -9.55 -0.62
CA GLY A 109 -9.60 -9.70 -0.94
C GLY A 109 -8.70 -8.61 -0.35
N GLN A 110 -9.23 -7.74 0.49
CA GLN A 110 -8.40 -6.90 1.37
C GLN A 110 -7.65 -7.78 2.37
N GLU A 111 -6.35 -7.54 2.50
CA GLU A 111 -5.50 -8.21 3.48
C GLU A 111 -4.63 -7.18 4.22
N ASP A 112 -4.53 -7.37 5.53
CA ASP A 112 -3.82 -6.49 6.46
C ASP A 112 -2.52 -7.15 6.95
N TYR A 113 -1.42 -6.42 6.84
CA TYR A 113 -0.08 -6.88 7.23
C TYR A 113 0.59 -5.90 8.20
N LEU A 114 1.40 -6.44 9.11
CA LEU A 114 2.26 -5.65 9.99
C LEU A 114 3.63 -5.42 9.34
N ILE A 115 4.24 -4.27 9.64
CA ILE A 115 5.59 -3.93 9.17
C ILE A 115 6.63 -4.64 10.04
N ASP A 116 7.36 -5.59 9.46
CA ASP A 116 8.51 -6.22 10.13
C ASP A 116 9.72 -5.26 10.15
N LYS A 117 10.14 -4.78 8.98
CA LYS A 117 11.26 -3.84 8.81
C LYS A 117 10.84 -2.61 8.03
N LEU A 118 11.44 -1.47 8.38
CA LEU A 118 11.26 -0.18 7.73
C LEU A 118 12.66 0.35 7.40
N TRP A 119 12.92 0.62 6.13
CA TRP A 119 14.19 1.16 5.65
C TRP A 119 13.96 2.55 5.07
N VAL A 120 14.09 3.57 5.91
CA VAL A 120 14.08 4.95 5.43
C VAL A 120 15.42 5.26 4.78
N HIS A 121 15.42 5.95 3.64
CA HIS A 121 16.65 6.39 3.01
C HIS A 121 17.52 7.18 4.00
N ASP A 122 18.79 6.82 4.14
CA ASP A 122 19.69 7.36 5.18
C ASP A 122 19.86 8.89 5.10
N GLU A 123 19.77 9.44 3.88
CA GLU A 123 19.86 10.87 3.61
C GLU A 123 18.48 11.56 3.46
N PHE A 124 17.40 10.97 3.99
CA PHE A 124 16.08 11.61 3.96
C PHE A 124 16.10 12.93 4.74
N ASP A 125 15.81 14.02 4.03
CA ASP A 125 15.73 15.35 4.61
C ASP A 125 14.40 15.55 5.33
N THR A 126 14.47 15.60 6.66
CA THR A 126 13.30 15.80 7.52
C THR A 126 12.85 17.25 7.62
N ASN A 127 13.50 18.19 6.92
CA ASN A 127 13.11 19.60 6.89
C ASN A 127 12.00 19.86 5.86
N ILE A 128 12.03 20.98 5.15
CA ILE A 128 10.93 21.43 4.27
C ILE A 128 11.09 20.83 2.87
N GLU A 129 12.33 20.51 2.49
CA GLU A 129 12.73 20.18 1.13
C GLU A 129 12.44 18.72 0.77
N PHE A 130 12.29 17.82 1.76
CA PHE A 130 11.98 16.39 1.58
C PHE A 130 12.85 15.70 0.52
N ASN A 131 14.14 16.04 0.45
CA ASN A 131 15.09 15.32 -0.38
C ASN A 131 15.18 13.85 0.08
N ASN A 132 15.34 12.94 -0.88
CA ASN A 132 15.45 11.49 -0.63
C ASN A 132 14.23 10.89 0.11
N ASP A 133 13.03 11.35 -0.23
CA ASP A 133 11.76 10.93 0.37
C ASP A 133 11.28 9.56 -0.11
N ILE A 134 12.00 8.52 0.29
CA ILE A 134 11.72 7.12 -0.08
C ILE A 134 11.98 6.17 1.10
N ALA A 135 11.09 5.19 1.27
CA ALA A 135 11.17 4.17 2.32
C ALA A 135 10.53 2.83 1.92
#